data_AF-A0A7H0HI76-F1
#
_entry.id   AF-A0A7H0HI76-F1
#
_cell.length_a   1.000
_cell.length_b   1.000
_cell.length_c   1.000
_cell.angle_alpha   90.00
_cell.angle_beta   90.00
_cell.angle_gamma   90.00
#
_symmetry.space_group_name_H-M   'P 1'
#
loop_
_entity.id
_entity.type
_entity.pdbx_description
1 polymer ?
#
loop_
_entity_poly.entity_id
_entity_poly.type
_entity_poly.pdbx_seq_one_letter_code
_entity_poly.pdbx_strand_id
1 'polypeptide(L)'
;MHSFRSPTHPLPGRAGRHSYRLGAVACAAALLAACGGGGSGGASGFKADIRRTAHGIPHIEAANEKGIGYGVGYAYAQDNFCMLAEHFTTVRGERARHFGEGAAPESEVGGLPQNLTSDFFYRLHNEDARVRAAWNGYSPAAQDLFKGFAAGYNRYLRETGAAQLPADCRGQPWARAIDELDLVRLMRDYAALNGMGDLAPALVAAQPPSAAKGLAAGNWRTALRGAPRTGSNGIALGSEATDNGRGMVLGNPHFPWFGALRMYQLHLRIPGRMDVMGATLPGLPMVGIGFTQDFAWTHTTNTAARLTFYQLRLDPQDATRYLVDGQSKPMERKTLRVEVRRADGRLETVARDLYATEFGPVLAFRELAWDGRNAYAVRDTNSDNHRLADQWLAMNRAGSLEEMKEAVLRIVGNPWNNTIAADAQGRTVFMSATPAPHLSQAQMDACRPDRAEAFEDAPAPVLRGDASRCQWARDPAAPQTGIVAGRALPLLERRDYVQNSNDSAWLTNPHAPLTGFSPVLSVAGTPQGLRTRQGITWLEDALQRQEGKPTRRITLEQLQAMALDNRVHLAGLVLDDLLSLCPGGTHAGARAVPNWPRPVPRWQPGTALQA
;
A
#
# COMPACT_ATOMS: atom_id res chain seq x y z
N MET A 1 -10.68 39.37 -30.64
CA MET A 1 -9.86 39.96 -31.71
C MET A 1 -8.60 39.12 -31.88
N HIS A 2 -8.21 38.89 -33.13
CA HIS A 2 -7.07 38.09 -33.63
C HIS A 2 -7.19 36.55 -33.65
N SER A 3 -7.84 36.11 -34.74
CA SER A 3 -7.62 34.88 -35.51
C SER A 3 -6.21 34.82 -36.11
N PHE A 4 -5.62 33.63 -36.29
CA PHE A 4 -4.82 33.18 -37.47
C PHE A 4 -4.45 31.68 -37.29
N ARG A 5 -5.07 30.77 -38.04
CA ARG A 5 -4.65 30.08 -39.30
C ARG A 5 -3.70 28.86 -39.14
N SER A 6 -4.23 27.70 -39.56
CA SER A 6 -3.51 26.51 -39.99
C SER A 6 -2.73 26.72 -41.30
N PRO A 7 -1.74 25.85 -41.60
CA PRO A 7 -1.36 25.55 -42.97
C PRO A 7 -1.45 24.05 -43.32
N THR A 8 -2.00 23.79 -44.50
CA THR A 8 -2.02 22.53 -45.25
C THR A 8 -0.80 22.41 -46.19
N HIS A 9 -0.45 21.16 -46.53
CA HIS A 9 0.67 20.64 -47.35
C HIS A 9 0.96 21.29 -48.72
N PRO A 10 2.11 20.96 -49.36
CA PRO A 10 2.12 19.85 -50.35
C PRO A 10 3.40 18.97 -50.39
N LEU A 11 3.23 17.74 -50.89
CA LEU A 11 4.27 16.83 -51.42
C LEU A 11 4.73 17.28 -52.83
N PRO A 12 5.91 16.80 -53.29
CA PRO A 12 5.98 16.15 -54.59
C PRO A 12 6.84 14.87 -54.58
N GLY A 13 6.66 14.04 -55.60
CA GLY A 13 7.10 12.65 -55.63
C GLY A 13 8.27 12.30 -56.55
N ARG A 14 8.71 11.06 -56.35
CA ARG A 14 9.25 10.05 -57.28
C ARG A 14 10.51 10.31 -58.15
N ALA A 15 11.43 9.36 -57.95
CA ALA A 15 12.04 8.43 -58.95
C ALA A 15 13.54 8.62 -59.24
N GLY A 16 14.27 7.50 -59.13
CA GLY A 16 15.64 7.35 -59.61
C GLY A 16 16.32 6.10 -59.05
N ARG A 17 16.13 4.96 -59.71
CA ARG A 17 16.91 3.72 -59.53
C ARG A 17 18.39 4.00 -59.79
N HIS A 18 19.32 3.24 -59.21
CA HIS A 18 20.48 2.63 -59.90
C HIS A 18 21.03 1.49 -59.03
N SER A 19 21.08 0.31 -59.64
CA SER A 19 21.70 -0.93 -59.16
C SER A 19 23.22 -0.84 -59.27
N TYR A 20 24.00 -1.61 -58.48
CA TYR A 20 25.03 -2.54 -58.98
C TYR A 20 25.76 -3.29 -57.84
N ARG A 21 25.67 -4.63 -57.96
CA ARG A 21 26.71 -5.67 -57.78
C ARG A 21 27.22 -6.10 -56.40
N LEU A 22 26.98 -7.40 -56.18
CA LEU A 22 27.70 -8.34 -55.35
C LEU A 22 29.22 -8.29 -55.56
N GLY A 23 29.96 -8.56 -54.48
CA GLY A 23 31.32 -9.07 -54.49
C GLY A 23 31.66 -9.66 -53.13
N ALA A 24 31.51 -10.98 -52.98
CA ALA A 24 32.02 -11.73 -51.84
C ALA A 24 33.45 -12.17 -52.15
N VAL A 25 34.40 -11.87 -51.26
CA VAL A 25 35.68 -12.58 -51.14
C VAL A 25 36.04 -12.66 -49.67
N ALA A 26 36.14 -13.89 -49.17
CA ALA A 26 36.75 -14.24 -47.90
C ALA A 26 38.26 -14.37 -48.07
N CYS A 27 39.05 -13.93 -47.08
CA CYS A 27 40.18 -14.68 -46.53
C CYS A 27 40.82 -13.96 -45.34
N ALA A 28 41.23 -14.76 -44.36
CA ALA A 28 41.78 -14.40 -43.08
C ALA A 28 43.27 -14.00 -43.15
N ALA A 29 43.69 -13.11 -42.24
CA ALA A 29 45.05 -13.10 -41.68
C ALA A 29 45.02 -12.40 -40.32
N ALA A 30 45.37 -13.15 -39.27
CA ALA A 30 45.64 -12.65 -37.92
C ALA A 30 47.05 -12.03 -37.86
N LEU A 31 47.25 -10.95 -37.09
CA LEU A 31 48.50 -10.59 -36.41
C LEU A 31 48.24 -9.52 -35.31
N LEU A 32 48.33 -9.99 -34.06
CA LEU A 32 48.83 -9.39 -32.82
C LEU A 32 48.84 -7.86 -32.59
N ALA A 33 47.98 -7.46 -31.64
CA ALA A 33 48.21 -6.60 -30.46
C ALA A 33 49.17 -5.39 -30.50
N ALA A 34 48.62 -4.19 -30.31
CA ALA A 34 49.19 -3.16 -29.43
C ALA A 34 48.15 -2.09 -29.03
N CYS A 35 47.91 -1.99 -27.72
CA CYS A 35 47.58 -0.81 -26.92
C CYS A 35 46.67 0.28 -27.53
N GLY A 36 45.37 0.14 -27.27
CA GLY A 36 44.41 1.25 -27.28
C GLY A 36 43.32 0.93 -26.27
N GLY A 37 43.64 1.09 -24.98
CA GLY A 37 42.70 0.91 -23.88
C GLY A 37 41.63 2.02 -23.87
N GLY A 38 40.81 2.07 -24.92
CA GLY A 38 39.51 2.70 -24.87
C GLY A 38 38.62 1.79 -24.04
N GLY A 39 38.32 2.21 -22.81
CA GLY A 39 37.34 1.57 -21.97
C GLY A 39 36.01 1.49 -22.72
N SER A 40 35.76 0.33 -23.33
CA SER A 40 34.46 -0.06 -23.82
C SER A 40 33.56 -0.21 -22.60
N GLY A 41 32.90 0.90 -22.25
CA GLY A 41 31.70 0.86 -21.41
C GLY A 41 30.70 -0.05 -22.12
N GLY A 42 30.70 -1.33 -21.76
CA GLY A 42 29.72 -2.28 -22.25
C GLY A 42 28.34 -1.66 -22.06
N ALA A 43 27.62 -1.48 -23.15
CA ALA A 43 26.26 -0.99 -23.13
C ALA A 43 25.50 -1.81 -22.08
N SER A 44 25.17 -1.18 -20.95
CA SER A 44 24.44 -1.83 -19.88
C SER A 44 23.21 -2.47 -20.49
N GLY A 45 22.99 -3.77 -20.31
CA GLY A 45 21.95 -4.58 -20.98
C GLY A 45 20.50 -4.21 -20.67
N PHE A 46 20.23 -2.96 -20.29
CA PHE A 46 18.92 -2.37 -20.07
C PHE A 46 18.44 -1.63 -21.32
N LYS A 47 17.23 -1.92 -21.76
CA LYS A 47 16.56 -1.22 -22.88
C LYS A 47 15.07 -1.13 -22.60
N ALA A 48 14.51 0.06 -22.82
CA ALA A 48 13.09 0.33 -22.79
C ALA A 48 12.75 1.47 -23.75
N ASP A 49 11.60 1.37 -24.41
CA ASP A 49 11.04 2.42 -25.24
C ASP A 49 9.95 3.13 -24.44
N ILE A 50 10.09 4.44 -24.23
CA ILE A 50 9.16 5.25 -23.43
C ILE A 50 8.43 6.21 -24.37
N ARG A 51 7.13 6.04 -24.51
CA ARG A 51 6.23 6.95 -25.23
C ARG A 51 5.35 7.68 -24.25
N ARG A 52 5.36 9.01 -24.23
CA ARG A 52 4.42 9.81 -23.42
C ARG A 52 3.22 10.23 -24.25
N THR A 53 2.03 10.18 -23.65
CA THR A 53 0.77 10.63 -24.27
C THR A 53 0.23 11.87 -23.56
N ALA A 54 -1.04 12.23 -23.80
CA ALA A 54 -1.70 13.33 -23.10
C ALA A 54 -1.54 13.19 -21.57
N HIS A 55 -1.42 14.31 -20.87
CA HIS A 55 -1.10 14.37 -19.44
C HIS A 55 0.28 13.81 -19.05
N GLY A 56 1.14 13.49 -20.02
CA GLY A 56 2.50 13.03 -19.79
C GLY A 56 2.61 11.55 -19.40
N ILE A 57 1.53 10.78 -19.50
CA ILE A 57 1.49 9.37 -19.05
C ILE A 57 2.50 8.53 -19.86
N PRO A 58 3.47 7.85 -19.21
CA PRO A 58 4.42 7.00 -19.90
C PRO A 58 3.82 5.63 -20.26
N HIS A 59 4.00 5.25 -21.53
CA HIS A 59 3.81 3.91 -22.04
C HIS A 59 5.19 3.31 -22.27
N ILE A 60 5.55 2.32 -21.47
CA ILE A 60 6.89 1.74 -21.38
C ILE A 60 6.84 0.33 -21.95
N GLU A 61 7.57 0.13 -23.05
CA GLU A 61 7.73 -1.17 -23.69
C GLU A 61 9.16 -1.68 -23.51
N ALA A 62 9.31 -2.97 -23.19
CA ALA A 62 10.62 -3.61 -23.09
C ALA A 62 10.55 -5.11 -23.38
N ALA A 63 11.71 -5.72 -23.66
CA ALA A 63 11.79 -7.16 -23.95
C ALA A 63 11.63 -8.06 -22.71
N ASN A 64 11.82 -7.50 -21.50
CA ASN A 64 11.81 -8.24 -20.25
C ASN A 64 11.65 -7.30 -19.05
N GLU A 65 11.62 -7.90 -17.86
CA GLU A 65 11.40 -7.25 -16.57
C GLU A 65 12.52 -6.27 -16.20
N LYS A 66 13.78 -6.57 -16.52
CA LYS A 66 14.89 -5.60 -16.33
C LYS A 66 14.64 -4.32 -17.13
N GLY A 67 14.19 -4.47 -18.38
CA GLY A 67 13.86 -3.34 -19.24
C GLY A 67 12.63 -2.57 -18.74
N ILE A 68 11.57 -3.25 -18.31
CA ILE A 68 10.40 -2.59 -17.68
C ILE A 68 10.82 -1.78 -16.47
N GLY A 69 11.55 -2.41 -15.53
CA GLY A 69 12.06 -1.72 -14.35
C GLY A 69 12.87 -0.48 -14.73
N TYR A 70 13.76 -0.62 -15.72
CA TYR A 70 14.59 0.48 -16.22
C TYR A 70 13.79 1.65 -16.79
N GLY A 71 12.81 1.36 -17.65
CA GLY A 71 11.94 2.39 -18.19
C GLY A 71 11.10 3.08 -17.11
N VAL A 72 10.58 2.33 -16.14
CA VAL A 72 9.79 2.89 -15.03
C VAL A 72 10.67 3.76 -14.14
N GLY A 73 11.84 3.26 -13.72
CA GLY A 73 12.76 4.02 -12.87
C GLY A 73 13.18 5.34 -13.52
N TYR A 74 13.44 5.34 -14.84
CA TYR A 74 13.78 6.54 -15.58
C TYR A 74 12.60 7.52 -15.72
N ALA A 75 11.43 7.05 -16.19
CA ALA A 75 10.25 7.90 -16.36
C ALA A 75 9.77 8.49 -15.02
N TYR A 76 9.76 7.67 -13.96
CA TYR A 76 9.36 8.10 -12.63
C TYR A 76 10.32 9.16 -12.08
N ALA A 77 11.64 8.95 -12.23
CA ALA A 77 12.65 9.91 -11.81
C ALA A 77 12.51 11.26 -12.53
N GLN A 78 12.24 11.25 -13.85
CA GLN A 78 11.97 12.49 -14.59
C GLN A 78 10.86 13.35 -13.97
N ASP A 79 9.82 12.69 -13.47
CA ASP A 79 8.60 13.37 -13.02
C ASP A 79 8.60 13.66 -11.50
N ASN A 80 9.35 12.87 -10.71
CA ASN A 80 9.17 12.79 -9.26
C ASN A 80 10.48 12.62 -8.45
N PHE A 81 11.65 12.94 -9.02
CA PHE A 81 12.95 12.62 -8.42
C PHE A 81 13.08 13.01 -6.93
N CYS A 82 12.87 14.28 -6.60
CA CYS A 82 13.13 14.79 -5.24
C CYS A 82 12.30 14.08 -4.17
N MET A 83 11.01 13.85 -4.45
CA MET A 83 10.11 13.16 -3.52
C MET A 83 10.58 11.72 -3.27
N LEU A 84 10.94 10.99 -4.33
CA LEU A 84 11.37 9.61 -4.18
C LEU A 84 12.77 9.51 -3.53
N ALA A 85 13.68 10.43 -3.85
CA ALA A 85 15.00 10.52 -3.22
C ALA A 85 14.90 10.78 -1.70
N GLU A 86 14.00 11.68 -1.29
CA GLU A 86 13.72 11.92 0.12
C GLU A 86 13.14 10.65 0.76
N HIS A 87 12.20 9.97 0.10
CA HIS A 87 11.61 8.76 0.67
C HIS A 87 12.61 7.60 0.79
N PHE A 88 13.58 7.48 -0.12
CA PHE A 88 14.71 6.57 0.08
C PHE A 88 15.56 6.92 1.30
N THR A 89 15.68 8.20 1.64
CA THR A 89 16.34 8.66 2.87
C THR A 89 15.55 8.24 4.12
N THR A 90 14.21 8.28 4.04
CA THR A 90 13.31 7.75 5.07
C THR A 90 13.55 6.27 5.33
N VAL A 91 13.43 5.42 4.31
CA VAL A 91 13.47 3.97 4.50
C VAL A 91 14.88 3.42 4.79
N ARG A 92 15.92 4.22 4.57
CA ARG A 92 17.31 3.94 5.03
C ARG A 92 17.55 4.31 6.49
N GLY A 93 16.63 5.04 7.12
CA GLY A 93 16.82 5.60 8.47
C GLY A 93 17.97 6.59 8.51
N GLU A 94 17.92 7.59 7.63
CA GLU A 94 18.92 8.65 7.48
C GLU A 94 18.31 10.06 7.53
N ARG A 95 17.03 10.22 7.90
CA ARG A 95 16.36 11.52 7.91
C ARG A 95 17.01 12.49 8.89
N ALA A 96 17.32 12.05 10.11
CA ALA A 96 17.87 12.90 11.16
C ALA A 96 19.24 13.47 10.77
N ARG A 97 20.01 12.75 9.96
CA ARG A 97 21.29 13.22 9.41
C ARG A 97 21.12 14.39 8.45
N HIS A 98 20.06 14.37 7.65
CA HIS A 98 19.87 15.33 6.55
C HIS A 98 18.92 16.47 6.92
N PHE A 99 17.92 16.21 7.75
CA PHE A 99 16.82 17.13 8.08
C PHE A 99 16.78 17.51 9.57
N GLY A 100 17.73 17.03 10.38
CA GLY A 100 17.75 17.24 11.83
C GLY A 100 16.69 16.40 12.57
N GLU A 101 16.65 16.50 13.89
CA GLU A 101 15.80 15.65 14.75
C GLU A 101 14.30 15.97 14.69
N GLY A 102 13.94 17.18 14.22
CA GLY A 102 12.62 17.77 14.32
C GLY A 102 11.50 17.04 13.57
N ALA A 103 10.32 17.67 13.53
CA ALA A 103 9.16 17.13 12.83
C ALA A 103 9.51 16.82 11.38
N ALA A 104 9.13 15.62 10.92
CA ALA A 104 9.09 15.36 9.48
C ALA A 104 8.12 16.38 8.84
N PRO A 105 8.33 16.78 7.57
CA PRO A 105 7.39 17.64 6.87
C PRO A 105 5.97 17.10 7.04
N GLU A 106 4.98 17.97 7.22
CA GLU A 106 3.57 17.60 7.12
C GLU A 106 3.30 17.10 5.69
N SER A 107 3.65 15.85 5.42
CA SER A 107 3.01 15.12 4.35
C SER A 107 1.63 14.75 4.90
N GLU A 108 0.59 15.08 4.14
CA GLU A 108 -0.79 14.64 4.41
C GLU A 108 -0.92 13.09 4.48
N VAL A 109 0.17 12.38 4.20
CA VAL A 109 0.39 10.98 4.52
C VAL A 109 0.85 10.82 5.96
N GLY A 110 0.02 10.20 6.80
CA GLY A 110 0.53 9.30 7.84
C GLY A 110 1.35 9.88 8.99
N GLY A 111 1.76 11.15 8.96
CA GLY A 111 2.54 11.80 10.00
C GLY A 111 3.73 10.95 10.40
N LEU A 112 4.70 10.81 9.48
CA LEU A 112 6.01 10.24 9.83
C LEU A 112 6.39 10.79 11.22
N PRO A 113 6.78 9.91 12.16
CA PRO A 113 7.19 10.40 13.45
C PRO A 113 8.39 11.33 13.27
N GLN A 114 8.76 12.06 14.32
CA GLN A 114 9.98 12.88 14.33
C GLN A 114 11.15 12.14 13.68
N ASN A 115 11.99 12.84 12.90
CA ASN A 115 12.97 12.21 12.03
C ASN A 115 13.87 11.20 12.77
N LEU A 116 14.24 11.49 14.02
CA LEU A 116 15.02 10.57 14.85
C LEU A 116 14.27 9.26 15.18
N THR A 117 12.98 9.36 15.51
CA THR A 117 12.11 8.20 15.75
C THR A 117 11.91 7.39 14.47
N SER A 118 11.69 8.07 13.35
CA SER A 118 11.63 7.43 12.02
C SER A 118 12.91 6.64 11.74
N ASP A 119 14.07 7.25 11.98
CA ASP A 119 15.34 6.60 11.72
C ASP A 119 15.57 5.37 12.58
N PHE A 120 15.31 5.43 13.89
CA PHE A 120 15.39 4.23 14.74
C PHE A 120 14.42 3.13 14.31
N PHE A 121 13.20 3.49 13.91
CA PHE A 121 12.23 2.53 13.39
C PHE A 121 12.74 1.85 12.12
N TYR A 122 13.18 2.60 11.10
CA TYR A 122 13.65 1.99 9.86
C TYR A 122 14.99 1.27 10.04
N ARG A 123 15.86 1.68 10.96
CA ARG A 123 17.07 0.91 11.30
C ARG A 123 16.74 -0.45 11.92
N LEU A 124 15.65 -0.56 12.67
CA LEU A 124 15.13 -1.82 13.18
C LEU A 124 14.40 -2.63 12.09
N HIS A 125 13.46 -2.00 11.39
CA HIS A 125 12.58 -2.64 10.41
C HIS A 125 13.32 -3.09 9.15
N ASN A 126 14.26 -2.27 8.68
CA ASN A 126 15.12 -2.50 7.53
C ASN A 126 16.54 -2.89 7.94
N GLU A 127 16.65 -3.65 9.04
CA GLU A 127 17.90 -4.31 9.39
C GLU A 127 18.43 -5.10 8.18
N ASP A 128 19.73 -4.99 7.96
CA ASP A 128 20.43 -5.44 6.76
C ASP A 128 20.18 -6.93 6.44
N ALA A 129 20.12 -7.78 7.48
CA ALA A 129 19.78 -9.19 7.34
C ALA A 129 18.34 -9.42 6.87
N ARG A 130 17.37 -8.62 7.36
CA ARG A 130 15.95 -8.71 6.96
C ARG A 130 15.74 -8.21 5.54
N VAL A 131 16.42 -7.13 5.15
CA VAL A 131 16.38 -6.62 3.77
C VAL A 131 16.94 -7.66 2.81
N ARG A 132 18.07 -8.30 3.14
CA ARG A 132 18.64 -9.39 2.32
C ARG A 132 17.75 -10.63 2.29
N ALA A 133 17.11 -11.00 3.40
CA ALA A 133 16.15 -12.09 3.44
C ALA A 133 14.93 -11.82 2.54
N ALA A 134 14.42 -10.58 2.53
CA ALA A 134 13.35 -10.17 1.63
C ALA A 134 13.80 -10.19 0.16
N TRP A 135 14.97 -9.65 -0.15
CA TRP A 135 15.57 -9.74 -1.49
C TRP A 135 15.65 -11.17 -2.01
N ASN A 136 16.16 -12.09 -1.18
CA ASN A 136 16.31 -13.50 -1.53
C ASN A 136 14.97 -14.24 -1.63
N GLY A 137 13.90 -13.71 -1.01
CA GLY A 137 12.55 -14.27 -1.08
C GLY A 137 11.82 -13.92 -2.38
N TYR A 138 12.20 -12.83 -3.05
CA TYR A 138 11.59 -12.42 -4.32
C TYR A 138 11.98 -13.33 -5.48
N SER A 139 11.07 -13.51 -6.44
CA SER A 139 11.40 -14.23 -7.68
C SER A 139 12.48 -13.50 -8.49
N PRO A 140 13.23 -14.21 -9.36
CA PRO A 140 14.19 -13.58 -10.26
C PRO A 140 13.58 -12.46 -11.12
N ALA A 141 12.30 -12.59 -11.49
CA ALA A 141 11.60 -11.58 -12.27
C ALA A 141 11.33 -10.30 -11.47
N ALA A 142 10.94 -10.41 -10.20
CA ALA A 142 10.78 -9.25 -9.32
C ALA A 142 12.13 -8.59 -9.02
N GLN A 143 13.18 -9.38 -8.78
CA GLN A 143 14.55 -8.88 -8.64
C GLN A 143 15.03 -8.12 -9.88
N ASP A 144 14.69 -8.61 -11.07
CA ASP A 144 15.03 -7.97 -12.33
C ASP A 144 14.33 -6.62 -12.52
N LEU A 145 13.06 -6.49 -12.11
CA LEU A 145 12.38 -5.20 -12.06
C LEU A 145 13.11 -4.21 -11.15
N PHE A 146 13.57 -4.63 -9.97
CA PHE A 146 14.25 -3.74 -9.02
C PHE A 146 15.63 -3.31 -9.52
N LYS A 147 16.41 -4.23 -10.08
CA LYS A 147 17.69 -3.92 -10.74
C LYS A 147 17.49 -2.92 -11.87
N GLY A 148 16.47 -3.15 -12.70
CA GLY A 148 16.08 -2.24 -13.76
C GLY A 148 15.75 -0.85 -13.20
N PHE A 149 14.85 -0.77 -12.22
CA PHE A 149 14.40 0.48 -11.62
C PHE A 149 15.57 1.30 -11.08
N ALA A 150 16.44 0.69 -10.28
CA ALA A 150 17.62 1.36 -9.75
C ALA A 150 18.51 1.90 -10.88
N ALA A 151 18.76 1.11 -11.93
CA ALA A 151 19.55 1.55 -13.07
C ALA A 151 18.91 2.72 -13.85
N GLY A 152 17.58 2.72 -14.01
CA GLY A 152 16.81 3.78 -14.68
C GLY A 152 16.80 5.08 -13.89
N TYR A 153 16.50 5.00 -12.60
CA TYR A 153 16.57 6.13 -11.66
C TYR A 153 17.97 6.75 -11.64
N ASN A 154 19.01 5.91 -11.52
CA ASN A 154 20.40 6.36 -11.48
C ASN A 154 20.83 6.96 -12.83
N ARG A 155 20.27 6.51 -13.95
CA ARG A 155 20.53 7.12 -15.26
C ARG A 155 20.02 8.56 -15.30
N TYR A 156 18.78 8.81 -14.87
CA TYR A 156 18.24 10.16 -14.81
C TYR A 156 19.12 11.09 -13.96
N LEU A 157 19.56 10.63 -12.79
CA LEU A 157 20.48 11.40 -11.93
C LEU A 157 21.81 11.72 -12.63
N ARG A 158 22.40 10.75 -13.34
CA ARG A 158 23.66 10.96 -14.09
C ARG A 158 23.50 11.94 -15.24
N GLU A 159 22.41 11.84 -16.00
CA GLU A 159 22.14 12.72 -17.16
C GLU A 159 21.81 14.14 -16.72
N THR A 160 21.04 14.29 -15.64
CA THR A 160 20.64 15.61 -15.12
C THR A 160 21.79 16.27 -14.36
N GLY A 161 22.51 15.50 -13.54
CA GLY A 161 23.54 16.02 -12.64
C GLY A 161 22.94 16.74 -11.41
N ALA A 162 23.60 16.60 -10.26
CA ALA A 162 23.08 17.09 -8.97
C ALA A 162 22.76 18.60 -8.96
N ALA A 163 23.49 19.40 -9.73
CA ALA A 163 23.30 20.85 -9.82
C ALA A 163 22.04 21.26 -10.62
N GLN A 164 21.55 20.41 -11.51
CA GLN A 164 20.38 20.71 -12.36
C GLN A 164 19.10 19.99 -11.90
N LEU A 165 19.16 19.27 -10.78
CA LEU A 165 17.97 18.69 -10.16
C LEU A 165 16.94 19.78 -9.80
N PRO A 166 15.65 19.41 -9.65
CA PRO A 166 14.61 20.35 -9.21
C PRO A 166 14.98 21.03 -7.88
N ALA A 167 14.43 22.22 -7.67
CA ALA A 167 14.83 23.13 -6.59
C ALA A 167 14.88 22.45 -5.20
N ASP A 168 13.88 21.64 -4.89
CA ASP A 168 13.72 20.97 -3.59
C ASP A 168 14.87 20.02 -3.23
N CYS A 169 15.58 19.47 -4.22
CA CYS A 169 16.67 18.51 -4.01
C CYS A 169 17.99 18.89 -4.70
N ARG A 170 18.08 20.11 -5.24
CA ARG A 170 19.27 20.59 -5.97
C ARG A 170 20.50 20.60 -5.08
N GLY A 171 21.56 19.91 -5.52
CA GLY A 171 22.83 19.82 -4.81
C GLY A 171 22.76 19.13 -3.45
N GLN A 172 21.61 18.52 -3.10
CA GLN A 172 21.43 17.93 -1.79
C GLN A 172 22.13 16.57 -1.70
N PRO A 173 22.84 16.27 -0.59
CA PRO A 173 23.60 15.02 -0.46
C PRO A 173 22.73 13.76 -0.37
N TRP A 174 21.47 13.91 0.05
CA TRP A 174 20.49 12.83 0.09
C TRP A 174 19.88 12.52 -1.28
N ALA A 175 20.02 13.43 -2.26
CA ALA A 175 19.55 13.29 -3.63
C ALA A 175 20.55 12.45 -4.46
N ARG A 176 20.71 11.18 -4.08
CA ARG A 176 21.80 10.30 -4.54
C ARG A 176 21.30 9.05 -5.26
N ALA A 177 22.25 8.32 -5.85
CA ALA A 177 22.00 7.03 -6.48
C ALA A 177 21.45 6.00 -5.47
N ILE A 178 20.74 5.01 -6.00
CA ILE A 178 20.13 3.92 -5.25
C ILE A 178 20.59 2.56 -5.78
N ASP A 179 20.39 1.52 -4.98
CA ASP A 179 20.51 0.13 -5.40
C ASP A 179 19.17 -0.61 -5.31
N GLU A 180 19.14 -1.88 -5.69
CA GLU A 180 17.95 -2.72 -5.60
C GLU A 180 17.48 -2.94 -4.15
N LEU A 181 18.37 -2.85 -3.15
CA LEU A 181 17.98 -3.04 -1.76
C LEU A 181 17.24 -1.83 -1.22
N ASP A 182 17.45 -0.63 -1.77
CA ASP A 182 16.60 0.53 -1.46
C ASP A 182 15.14 0.32 -1.88
N LEU A 183 14.92 -0.38 -3.00
CA LEU A 183 13.58 -0.78 -3.45
C LEU A 183 13.00 -1.82 -2.49
N VAL A 184 13.80 -2.76 -2.00
CA VAL A 184 13.36 -3.72 -0.97
C VAL A 184 12.99 -3.00 0.34
N ARG A 185 13.79 -2.01 0.78
CA ARG A 185 13.50 -1.19 1.96
C ARG A 185 12.17 -0.44 1.80
N LEU A 186 11.89 0.05 0.59
CA LEU A 186 10.62 0.68 0.24
C LEU A 186 9.45 -0.31 0.20
N MET A 187 9.64 -1.52 -0.31
CA MET A 187 8.59 -2.55 -0.24
C MET A 187 8.26 -2.92 1.20
N ARG A 188 9.27 -3.02 2.05
CA ARG A 188 9.10 -3.28 3.48
C ARG A 188 8.40 -2.12 4.18
N ASP A 189 8.64 -0.88 3.76
CA ASP A 189 7.88 0.29 4.21
C ASP A 189 6.38 0.15 3.88
N TYR A 190 6.05 -0.15 2.61
CA TYR A 190 4.66 -0.40 2.22
C TYR A 190 4.02 -1.58 2.97
N ALA A 191 4.78 -2.62 3.29
CA ALA A 191 4.31 -3.74 4.08
C ALA A 191 3.99 -3.35 5.55
N ALA A 192 4.65 -2.32 6.09
CA ALA A 192 4.46 -1.84 7.46
C ALA A 192 3.32 -0.83 7.63
N LEU A 193 2.75 -0.31 6.53
CA LEU A 193 1.62 0.63 6.57
C LEU A 193 0.35 0.01 7.17
N ASN A 194 -0.42 0.83 7.89
CA ASN A 194 -1.55 0.43 8.73
C ASN A 194 -1.23 -0.77 9.65
N GLY A 195 0.03 -0.84 10.10
CA GLY A 195 0.65 -1.97 10.78
C GLY A 195 1.78 -1.49 11.68
N MET A 196 2.91 -2.19 11.68
CA MET A 196 4.03 -1.89 12.57
C MET A 196 4.62 -0.47 12.40
N GLY A 197 4.44 0.15 11.23
CA GLY A 197 4.86 1.54 10.98
C GLY A 197 4.16 2.54 11.89
N ASP A 198 2.87 2.33 12.19
CA ASP A 198 2.08 3.21 13.05
C ASP A 198 2.50 3.12 14.53
N LEU A 199 3.28 2.09 14.87
CA LEU A 199 3.82 1.82 16.20
C LEU A 199 5.23 2.36 16.41
N ALA A 200 5.83 3.03 15.41
CA ALA A 200 7.21 3.50 15.47
C ALA A 200 7.56 4.27 16.76
N PRO A 201 6.75 5.24 17.25
CA PRO A 201 7.03 5.91 18.53
C PRO A 201 7.07 4.96 19.73
N ALA A 202 6.16 4.00 19.80
CA ALA A 202 6.05 3.07 20.93
C ALA A 202 7.19 2.03 20.93
N LEU A 203 7.59 1.56 19.74
CA LEU A 203 8.74 0.68 19.57
C LEU A 203 10.03 1.36 20.00
N VAL A 204 10.22 2.61 19.56
CA VAL A 204 11.43 3.39 19.83
C VAL A 204 11.48 3.89 21.28
N ALA A 205 10.34 4.04 21.95
CA ALA A 205 10.26 4.44 23.37
C ALA A 205 10.39 3.27 24.36
N ALA A 206 10.30 2.01 23.89
CA ALA A 206 10.34 0.84 24.77
C ALA A 206 11.70 0.69 25.46
N GLN A 207 11.71 0.80 26.79
CA GLN A 207 12.90 0.64 27.63
C GLN A 207 12.53 -0.12 28.91
N PRO A 208 13.45 -0.95 29.46
CA PRO A 208 13.24 -1.57 30.75
C PRO A 208 13.18 -0.51 31.86
N PRO A 209 12.53 -0.81 33.00
CA PRO A 209 12.41 0.13 34.13
C PRO A 209 13.74 0.72 34.61
N SER A 210 14.83 -0.04 34.52
CA SER A 210 16.17 0.41 34.91
C SER A 210 16.77 1.49 34.00
N ALA A 211 16.28 1.61 32.76
CA ALA A 211 16.76 2.57 31.76
C ALA A 211 15.71 3.64 31.41
N ALA A 212 14.45 3.44 31.79
CA ALA A 212 13.36 4.38 31.50
C ALA A 212 13.57 5.71 32.26
N LYS A 213 13.66 6.82 31.52
CA LYS A 213 13.72 8.18 32.09
C LYS A 213 12.32 8.84 32.24
N GLY A 214 11.25 8.05 32.10
CA GLY A 214 9.85 8.47 32.13
C GLY A 214 8.93 7.43 31.47
N LEU A 215 7.61 7.57 31.60
CA LEU A 215 6.64 6.73 30.89
C LEU A 215 6.64 7.04 29.39
N ALA A 216 6.44 6.01 28.55
CA ALA A 216 6.41 6.13 27.09
C ALA A 216 5.37 7.17 26.61
N ALA A 217 5.66 7.79 25.47
CA ALA A 217 4.80 8.83 24.90
C ALA A 217 3.54 8.23 24.24
N GLY A 218 2.40 8.87 24.48
CA GLY A 218 1.15 8.62 23.76
C GLY A 218 0.21 7.62 24.42
N ASN A 219 -1.05 7.69 23.98
CA ASN A 219 -2.13 6.78 24.35
C ASN A 219 -2.27 5.74 23.24
N TRP A 220 -2.15 4.45 23.57
CA TRP A 220 -2.24 3.37 22.58
C TRP A 220 -3.58 3.38 21.82
N ARG A 221 -4.68 3.78 22.48
CA ARG A 221 -6.00 3.93 21.84
C ARG A 221 -5.97 5.00 20.76
N THR A 222 -5.28 6.12 20.98
CA THR A 222 -5.15 7.18 19.96
C THR A 222 -4.19 6.79 18.85
N ALA A 223 -3.07 6.14 19.19
CA ALA A 223 -2.08 5.69 18.21
C ALA A 223 -2.66 4.62 17.27
N LEU A 224 -3.49 3.72 17.80
CA LEU A 224 -4.04 2.60 17.05
C LEU A 224 -5.48 2.82 16.52
N ARG A 225 -6.25 3.78 17.05
CA ARG A 225 -7.54 4.24 16.50
C ARG A 225 -7.43 5.52 15.68
N GLY A 226 -6.21 6.00 15.39
CA GLY A 226 -6.01 7.18 14.56
C GLY A 226 -6.90 7.10 13.32
N ALA A 227 -7.65 8.17 13.04
CA ALA A 227 -8.61 8.19 11.93
C ALA A 227 -7.94 7.62 10.67
N PRO A 228 -8.59 6.70 9.92
CA PRO A 228 -8.00 6.16 8.70
C PRO A 228 -7.62 7.32 7.79
N ARG A 229 -6.32 7.58 7.68
CA ARG A 229 -5.77 8.61 6.78
C ARG A 229 -5.87 8.16 5.32
N THR A 230 -6.25 6.90 5.13
CA THR A 230 -6.59 6.29 3.86
C THR A 230 -8.00 5.72 3.93
N GLY A 231 -8.75 5.89 2.85
CA GLY A 231 -10.01 5.22 2.58
C GLY A 231 -9.99 4.75 1.13
N SER A 232 -10.96 3.96 0.71
CA SER A 232 -11.14 3.61 -0.69
C SER A 232 -12.57 3.14 -0.93
N ASN A 233 -13.09 3.40 -2.12
CA ASN A 233 -14.23 2.68 -2.66
C ASN A 233 -13.74 1.76 -3.80
N GLY A 234 -14.28 0.55 -3.84
CA GLY A 234 -14.07 -0.38 -4.94
C GLY A 234 -15.38 -1.06 -5.31
N ILE A 235 -15.72 -1.06 -6.60
CA ILE A 235 -16.93 -1.71 -7.12
C ILE A 235 -16.56 -2.50 -8.36
N ALA A 236 -17.02 -3.74 -8.44
CA ALA A 236 -17.02 -4.54 -9.65
C ALA A 236 -18.46 -4.92 -9.99
N LEU A 237 -18.90 -4.59 -11.20
CA LEU A 237 -20.20 -4.92 -11.75
C LEU A 237 -20.03 -6.02 -12.78
N GLY A 238 -20.90 -7.04 -12.70
CA GLY A 238 -20.90 -8.19 -13.60
C GLY A 238 -22.02 -8.13 -14.63
N SER A 239 -22.13 -9.20 -15.42
CA SER A 239 -23.04 -9.28 -16.58
C SER A 239 -24.53 -9.08 -16.26
N GLU A 240 -24.94 -9.33 -15.02
CA GLU A 240 -26.33 -9.14 -14.56
C GLU A 240 -26.61 -7.69 -14.14
N ALA A 241 -25.55 -6.94 -13.80
CA ALA A 241 -25.66 -5.54 -13.38
C ALA A 241 -25.41 -4.55 -14.52
N THR A 242 -24.69 -4.92 -15.57
CA THR A 242 -24.28 -3.99 -16.65
C THR A 242 -25.17 -4.05 -17.89
N ASP A 243 -25.43 -2.89 -18.48
CA ASP A 243 -26.29 -2.72 -19.66
C ASP A 243 -25.81 -3.50 -20.89
N ASN A 244 -24.49 -3.62 -21.05
CA ASN A 244 -23.83 -4.32 -22.15
C ASN A 244 -23.39 -5.75 -21.81
N GLY A 245 -23.66 -6.24 -20.60
CA GLY A 245 -23.31 -7.59 -20.14
C GLY A 245 -21.82 -7.85 -19.91
N ARG A 246 -20.95 -6.84 -20.02
CA ARG A 246 -19.50 -6.94 -19.72
C ARG A 246 -19.20 -6.45 -18.31
N GLY A 247 -18.06 -6.85 -17.75
CA GLY A 247 -17.63 -6.36 -16.45
C GLY A 247 -17.25 -4.87 -16.46
N MET A 248 -17.54 -4.16 -15.37
CA MET A 248 -17.06 -2.81 -15.11
C MET A 248 -16.41 -2.73 -13.73
N VAL A 249 -15.32 -1.98 -13.58
CA VAL A 249 -14.65 -1.74 -12.30
C VAL A 249 -14.53 -0.25 -12.04
N LEU A 250 -14.98 0.20 -10.87
CA LEU A 250 -14.68 1.52 -10.32
C LEU A 250 -13.61 1.37 -9.25
N GLY A 251 -12.39 1.83 -9.58
CA GLY A 251 -11.32 2.02 -8.61
C GLY A 251 -11.28 3.45 -8.11
N ASN A 252 -11.52 3.65 -6.80
CA ASN A 252 -11.52 4.97 -6.19
C ASN A 252 -10.75 4.96 -4.86
N PRO A 253 -9.41 4.83 -4.90
CA PRO A 253 -8.57 4.91 -3.71
C PRO A 253 -8.53 6.36 -3.17
N HIS A 254 -8.70 6.53 -1.86
CA HIS A 254 -8.56 7.81 -1.15
C HIS A 254 -7.22 7.83 -0.44
N PHE A 255 -6.20 8.21 -1.21
CA PHE A 255 -4.83 8.36 -0.75
C PHE A 255 -4.48 9.85 -0.69
N PRO A 256 -3.45 10.23 0.10
CA PRO A 256 -2.97 11.60 0.14
C PRO A 256 -2.51 12.09 -1.22
N TRP A 257 -2.67 13.39 -1.48
CA TRP A 257 -2.36 14.01 -2.78
C TRP A 257 -0.85 14.24 -2.97
N PHE A 258 -0.10 14.29 -1.88
CA PHE A 258 1.34 14.57 -1.85
C PHE A 258 2.13 13.43 -1.19
N GLY A 259 3.43 13.38 -1.45
CA GLY A 259 4.35 12.43 -0.81
C GLY A 259 4.32 11.00 -1.36
N ALA A 260 4.86 10.07 -0.59
CA ALA A 260 5.22 8.72 -1.03
C ALA A 260 4.05 7.74 -1.22
N LEU A 261 2.81 8.22 -1.10
CA LEU A 261 1.58 7.47 -1.33
C LEU A 261 0.73 8.04 -2.49
N ARG A 262 1.19 9.11 -3.15
CA ARG A 262 0.51 9.59 -4.36
C ARG A 262 0.69 8.60 -5.50
N MET A 263 -0.37 8.37 -6.26
CA MET A 263 -0.32 7.42 -7.37
C MET A 263 0.31 8.01 -8.63
N TYR A 264 0.98 7.17 -9.40
CA TYR A 264 1.55 7.49 -10.70
C TYR A 264 0.93 6.59 -11.77
N GLN A 265 0.36 7.20 -12.81
CA GLN A 265 -0.28 6.47 -13.91
C GLN A 265 0.75 6.09 -14.97
N LEU A 266 0.70 4.85 -15.44
CA LEU A 266 1.61 4.32 -16.44
C LEU A 266 1.03 3.10 -17.17
N HIS A 267 1.64 2.75 -18.30
CA HIS A 267 1.36 1.56 -19.08
C HIS A 267 2.64 0.75 -19.28
N LEU A 268 2.59 -0.55 -19.02
CA LEU A 268 3.73 -1.48 -19.12
C LEU A 268 3.45 -2.56 -20.15
N ARG A 269 4.43 -2.79 -21.03
CA ARG A 269 4.30 -3.80 -22.08
C ARG A 269 5.56 -4.63 -22.26
N ILE A 270 5.43 -5.94 -22.11
CA ILE A 270 6.38 -6.94 -22.61
C ILE A 270 5.64 -7.73 -23.69
N PRO A 271 5.98 -7.57 -24.98
CA PRO A 271 5.25 -8.21 -26.07
C PRO A 271 5.03 -9.71 -25.84
N GLY A 272 3.78 -10.15 -25.91
CA GLY A 272 3.37 -11.54 -25.72
C GLY A 272 3.39 -12.06 -24.27
N ARG A 273 3.71 -11.21 -23.28
CA ARG A 273 3.82 -11.64 -21.86
C ARG A 273 3.12 -10.73 -20.86
N MET A 274 3.02 -9.44 -21.14
CA MET A 274 2.43 -8.46 -20.22
C MET A 274 1.98 -7.24 -21.01
N ASP A 275 0.75 -6.79 -20.81
CA ASP A 275 0.19 -5.57 -21.39
C ASP A 275 -0.85 -5.02 -20.41
N VAL A 276 -0.43 -4.03 -19.61
CA VAL A 276 -1.15 -3.62 -18.41
C VAL A 276 -1.04 -2.12 -18.20
N MET A 277 -2.16 -1.47 -17.91
CA MET A 277 -2.21 -0.03 -17.65
C MET A 277 -2.93 0.25 -16.34
N GLY A 278 -2.45 1.26 -15.63
CA GLY A 278 -3.10 1.68 -14.40
C GLY A 278 -2.24 2.63 -13.59
N ALA A 279 -2.35 2.52 -12.28
CA ALA A 279 -1.68 3.36 -11.30
C ALA A 279 -0.77 2.52 -10.40
N THR A 280 0.33 3.14 -9.95
CA THR A 280 1.28 2.54 -9.01
C THR A 280 1.69 3.50 -7.90
N LEU A 281 2.22 2.95 -6.81
CA LEU A 281 2.88 3.75 -5.76
C LEU A 281 4.32 4.06 -6.16
N PRO A 282 4.93 5.11 -5.61
CA PRO A 282 6.32 5.46 -5.84
C PRO A 282 7.27 4.25 -5.68
N GLY A 283 8.21 4.07 -6.60
CA GLY A 283 9.18 2.96 -6.50
C GLY A 283 8.61 1.55 -6.70
N LEU A 284 7.33 1.36 -7.01
CA LEU A 284 6.78 0.07 -7.47
C LEU A 284 6.90 -0.03 -9.00
N PRO A 285 7.74 -0.92 -9.56
CA PRO A 285 7.91 -1.07 -11.01
C PRO A 285 6.81 -1.94 -11.67
N MET A 286 5.58 -1.86 -11.17
CA MET A 286 4.43 -2.65 -11.61
C MET A 286 3.13 -1.90 -11.35
N VAL A 287 2.06 -2.23 -12.07
CA VAL A 287 0.73 -1.65 -11.88
C VAL A 287 0.09 -2.23 -10.62
N GLY A 288 -0.28 -1.37 -9.66
CA GLY A 288 -0.93 -1.79 -8.42
C GLY A 288 -2.45 -1.89 -8.55
N ILE A 289 -3.07 -0.92 -9.25
CA ILE A 289 -4.51 -0.88 -9.58
C ILE A 289 -4.60 -0.59 -11.08
N GLY A 290 -5.41 -1.34 -11.82
CA GLY A 290 -5.43 -1.15 -13.27
C GLY A 290 -6.27 -2.16 -14.03
N PHE A 291 -5.91 -2.32 -15.30
CA PHE A 291 -6.62 -3.19 -16.23
C PHE A 291 -5.67 -3.72 -17.31
N THR A 292 -6.07 -4.86 -17.87
CA THR A 292 -5.57 -5.44 -19.11
C THR A 292 -6.65 -5.34 -20.18
N GLN A 293 -6.45 -5.96 -21.34
CA GLN A 293 -7.52 -6.09 -22.34
C GLN A 293 -8.71 -6.95 -21.85
N ASP A 294 -8.48 -7.85 -20.89
CA ASP A 294 -9.42 -8.91 -20.51
C ASP A 294 -10.10 -8.70 -19.15
N PHE A 295 -9.44 -8.01 -18.21
CA PHE A 295 -9.98 -7.77 -16.88
C PHE A 295 -9.41 -6.49 -16.23
N ALA A 296 -10.10 -6.00 -15.21
CA ALA A 296 -9.69 -4.85 -14.41
C ALA A 296 -9.77 -5.18 -12.92
N TRP A 297 -8.97 -4.49 -12.10
CA TRP A 297 -9.00 -4.63 -10.66
C TRP A 297 -8.68 -3.33 -9.93
N THR A 298 -9.12 -3.25 -8.69
CA THR A 298 -8.81 -2.19 -7.74
C THR A 298 -8.61 -2.76 -6.33
N HIS A 299 -8.16 -1.89 -5.43
CA HIS A 299 -7.88 -2.22 -4.03
C HIS A 299 -8.64 -1.29 -3.08
N THR A 300 -9.05 -1.86 -1.94
CA THR A 300 -9.51 -1.10 -0.77
C THR A 300 -8.79 -1.62 0.47
N THR A 301 -8.47 -0.77 1.43
CA THR A 301 -7.90 -1.23 2.71
C THR A 301 -8.87 -2.19 3.39
N ASN A 302 -8.37 -3.35 3.82
CA ASN A 302 -9.18 -4.35 4.52
C ASN A 302 -9.11 -4.20 6.04
N THR A 303 -10.07 -4.84 6.72
CA THR A 303 -10.17 -4.83 8.19
C THR A 303 -9.47 -6.03 8.84
N ALA A 304 -8.87 -6.93 8.05
CA ALA A 304 -8.19 -8.08 8.58
C ALA A 304 -7.03 -7.63 9.48
N ALA A 305 -6.94 -8.23 10.67
CA ALA A 305 -5.85 -7.98 11.58
C ALA A 305 -4.54 -8.45 10.91
N ARG A 306 -3.51 -7.63 11.06
CA ARG A 306 -2.12 -7.98 10.70
C ARG A 306 -1.20 -7.98 11.91
N LEU A 307 -1.59 -7.23 12.94
CA LEU A 307 -0.91 -7.14 14.21
C LEU A 307 -1.47 -8.17 15.19
N THR A 308 -0.62 -8.64 16.09
CA THR A 308 -1.01 -9.30 17.33
C THR A 308 -0.09 -8.81 18.43
N PHE A 309 -0.67 -8.37 19.54
CA PHE A 309 0.07 -7.95 20.71
C PHE A 309 0.18 -9.12 21.70
N TYR A 310 1.32 -9.21 22.39
CA TYR A 310 1.58 -10.23 23.40
C TYR A 310 1.94 -9.56 24.71
N GLN A 311 1.15 -9.82 25.77
CA GLN A 311 1.51 -9.44 27.13
C GLN A 311 2.52 -10.44 27.67
N LEU A 312 3.77 -10.00 27.83
CA LEU A 312 4.87 -10.80 28.34
C LEU A 312 4.90 -10.70 29.86
N ARG A 313 4.89 -11.85 30.54
CA ARG A 313 5.19 -11.91 31.98
C ARG A 313 6.70 -11.90 32.17
N LEU A 314 7.23 -10.92 32.89
CA LEU A 314 8.67 -10.78 33.10
C LEU A 314 9.18 -11.74 34.17
N ASP A 315 10.47 -12.06 34.08
CA ASP A 315 11.19 -12.73 35.16
C ASP A 315 11.24 -11.79 36.38
N PRO A 316 10.78 -12.20 37.58
CA PRO A 316 10.84 -11.37 38.79
C PRO A 316 12.24 -10.90 39.17
N GLN A 317 13.30 -11.57 38.67
CA GLN A 317 14.69 -11.23 38.95
C GLN A 317 15.33 -10.34 37.87
N ASP A 318 14.75 -10.27 36.67
CA ASP A 318 15.31 -9.52 35.54
C ASP A 318 14.22 -9.06 34.57
N ALA A 319 13.94 -7.75 34.56
CA ALA A 319 12.92 -7.13 33.71
C ALA A 319 13.26 -7.17 32.21
N THR A 320 14.45 -7.64 31.81
CA THR A 320 14.84 -7.89 30.40
C THR A 320 14.75 -9.36 30.01
N ARG A 321 14.11 -10.18 30.86
CA ARG A 321 13.76 -11.57 30.60
C ARG A 321 12.26 -11.77 30.76
N TYR A 322 11.70 -12.72 30.02
CA TYR A 322 10.29 -13.05 30.04
C TYR A 322 10.08 -14.56 30.17
N LEU A 323 8.97 -14.95 30.80
CA LEU A 323 8.62 -16.35 31.02
C LEU A 323 7.81 -16.87 29.84
N VAL A 324 8.13 -18.07 29.36
CA VAL A 324 7.30 -18.84 28.42
C VAL A 324 7.28 -20.29 28.86
N ASP A 325 6.08 -20.80 29.15
CA ASP A 325 5.87 -22.15 29.71
C ASP A 325 6.74 -22.39 30.97
N GLY A 326 6.87 -21.35 31.81
CA GLY A 326 7.69 -21.37 33.03
C GLY A 326 9.19 -21.17 32.82
N GLN A 327 9.69 -21.13 31.58
CA GLN A 327 11.11 -20.91 31.28
C GLN A 327 11.42 -19.42 31.10
N SER A 328 12.43 -18.93 31.81
CA SER A 328 12.94 -17.56 31.67
C SER A 328 13.82 -17.42 30.43
N LYS A 329 13.38 -16.63 29.45
CA LYS A 329 14.08 -16.35 28.19
C LYS A 329 14.57 -14.89 28.16
N PRO A 330 15.81 -14.62 27.71
CA PRO A 330 16.28 -13.26 27.53
C PRO A 330 15.59 -12.59 26.33
N MET A 331 15.32 -11.29 26.47
CA MET A 331 15.05 -10.44 25.30
C MET A 331 16.35 -10.23 24.50
N GLU A 332 16.23 -10.17 23.18
CA GLU A 332 17.33 -9.78 22.31
C GLU A 332 17.50 -8.25 22.37
N ARG A 333 18.64 -7.77 22.86
CA ARG A 333 18.96 -6.34 22.90
C ARG A 333 19.73 -5.92 21.65
N LYS A 334 19.22 -4.91 20.94
CA LYS A 334 19.80 -4.32 19.74
C LYS A 334 20.16 -2.86 19.95
N THR A 335 21.45 -2.55 20.04
CA THR A 335 21.94 -1.16 20.09
C THR A 335 21.99 -0.56 18.69
N LEU A 336 21.02 0.29 18.38
CA LEU A 336 20.98 1.04 17.13
C LEU A 336 21.70 2.38 17.28
N ARG A 337 22.32 2.85 16.21
CA ARG A 337 23.03 4.14 16.15
C ARG A 337 22.54 4.93 14.94
N VAL A 338 22.20 6.20 15.16
CA VAL A 338 21.72 7.14 14.14
C VAL A 338 22.56 8.41 14.21
N GLU A 339 22.99 8.92 13.06
CA GLU A 339 23.63 10.24 12.96
C GLU A 339 22.55 11.33 12.89
N VAL A 340 22.69 12.37 13.70
CA VAL A 340 21.74 13.47 13.82
C VAL A 340 22.44 14.78 13.53
N ARG A 341 21.89 15.58 12.60
CA ARG A 341 22.33 16.95 12.38
C ARG A 341 21.74 17.87 13.45
N ARG A 342 22.61 18.46 14.26
CA ARG A 342 22.26 19.44 15.29
C ARG A 342 22.03 20.83 14.67
N ALA A 343 21.46 21.74 15.45
CA ALA A 343 21.16 23.11 15.03
C ALA A 343 22.40 23.90 14.60
N ASP A 344 23.58 23.57 15.15
CA ASP A 344 24.88 24.15 14.78
C ASP A 344 25.49 23.53 13.51
N GLY A 345 24.78 22.60 12.87
CA GLY A 345 25.20 21.90 11.65
C GLY A 345 26.10 20.67 11.89
N ARG A 346 26.54 20.40 13.13
CA ARG A 346 27.37 19.23 13.44
C ARG A 346 26.55 17.93 13.40
N LEU A 347 27.20 16.84 13.02
CA LEU A 347 26.65 15.49 13.15
C LEU A 347 27.04 14.90 14.50
N GLU A 348 26.05 14.34 15.21
CA GLU A 348 26.23 13.60 16.45
C GLU A 348 25.60 12.22 16.33
N THR A 349 26.27 11.19 16.87
CA THR A 349 25.72 9.84 16.91
C THR A 349 24.88 9.65 18.16
N VAL A 350 23.58 9.42 17.97
CA VAL A 350 22.65 9.02 19.03
C VAL A 350 22.51 7.50 19.02
N ALA A 351 22.72 6.86 20.17
CA ALA A 351 22.54 5.43 20.34
C ALA A 351 21.28 5.12 21.17
N ARG A 352 20.57 4.04 20.83
CA ARG A 352 19.44 3.54 21.60
C ARG A 352 19.39 2.01 21.55
N ASP A 353 19.14 1.41 22.70
CA ASP A 353 18.85 -0.02 22.80
C ASP A 353 17.37 -0.26 22.52
N LEU A 354 17.07 -1.12 21.54
CA LEU A 354 15.74 -1.66 21.31
C LEU A 354 15.74 -3.16 21.63
N TYR A 355 14.57 -3.71 21.95
CA TYR A 355 14.45 -5.08 22.43
C TYR A 355 13.49 -5.88 21.56
N ALA A 356 13.79 -7.17 21.37
CA ALA A 356 12.95 -8.11 20.65
C ALA A 356 12.79 -9.43 21.42
N THR A 357 11.70 -10.13 21.12
CA THR A 357 11.35 -11.43 21.70
C THR A 357 10.99 -12.41 20.58
N GLU A 358 10.68 -13.66 20.92
CA GLU A 358 10.15 -14.61 19.92
C GLU A 358 8.78 -14.19 19.35
N PHE A 359 8.09 -13.27 20.04
CA PHE A 359 6.81 -12.70 19.60
C PHE A 359 6.97 -11.43 18.76
N GLY A 360 8.19 -10.88 18.64
CA GLY A 360 8.48 -9.65 17.90
C GLY A 360 9.09 -8.55 18.77
N PRO A 361 9.28 -7.34 18.22
CA PRO A 361 9.86 -6.22 18.95
C PRO A 361 8.99 -5.79 20.13
N VAL A 362 9.66 -5.35 21.19
CA VAL A 362 9.01 -4.81 22.40
C VAL A 362 8.57 -3.38 22.10
N LEU A 363 7.36 -3.05 22.55
CA LEU A 363 6.81 -1.70 22.50
C LEU A 363 6.39 -1.27 23.90
N ALA A 364 6.28 0.04 24.10
CA ALA A 364 5.69 0.59 25.31
C ALA A 364 4.77 1.76 24.97
N PHE A 365 3.59 1.74 25.57
CA PHE A 365 2.70 2.89 25.66
C PHE A 365 2.52 3.28 27.13
N ARG A 366 1.90 4.43 27.41
CA ARG A 366 1.63 4.83 28.79
C ARG A 366 0.78 3.80 29.55
N GLU A 367 -0.27 3.28 28.92
CA GLU A 367 -1.17 2.27 29.51
C GLU A 367 -0.61 0.85 29.38
N LEU A 368 0.31 0.61 28.43
CA LEU A 368 1.01 -0.66 28.19
C LEU A 368 2.49 -0.49 28.54
N ALA A 369 2.75 -0.12 29.79
CA ALA A 369 4.10 0.18 30.24
C ALA A 369 4.93 -1.11 30.36
N TRP A 370 6.21 -1.01 30.00
CA TRP A 370 7.20 -1.97 30.44
C TRP A 370 7.53 -1.68 31.90
N ASP A 371 6.97 -2.47 32.81
CA ASP A 371 7.17 -2.35 34.25
C ASP A 371 7.99 -3.53 34.81
N GLY A 372 8.01 -3.72 36.13
CA GLY A 372 8.74 -4.83 36.76
C GLY A 372 8.04 -6.19 36.67
N ARG A 373 6.86 -6.27 36.07
CA ARG A 373 6.02 -7.48 35.97
C ARG A 373 5.65 -7.82 34.54
N ASN A 374 5.39 -6.82 33.71
CA ASN A 374 4.90 -6.99 32.35
C ASN A 374 5.71 -6.15 31.35
N ALA A 375 5.86 -6.71 30.15
CA ALA A 375 6.24 -5.97 28.94
C ALA A 375 5.30 -6.38 27.81
N TYR A 376 5.35 -5.68 26.68
CA TYR A 376 4.47 -5.95 25.55
C TYR A 376 5.29 -6.09 24.27
N ALA A 377 5.04 -7.14 23.51
CA ALA A 377 5.60 -7.33 22.18
C ALA A 377 4.50 -7.23 21.12
N VAL A 378 4.88 -6.86 19.89
CA VAL A 378 3.99 -6.88 18.74
C VAL A 378 4.55 -7.76 17.65
N ARG A 379 3.67 -8.53 17.01
CA ARG A 379 3.97 -9.28 15.80
C ARG A 379 3.15 -8.75 14.64
N ASP A 380 3.79 -8.46 13.52
CA ASP A 380 3.13 -8.07 12.27
C ASP A 380 3.33 -9.18 11.23
N THR A 381 2.24 -9.70 10.66
CA THR A 381 2.26 -10.74 9.60
C THR A 381 3.05 -10.30 8.38
N ASN A 382 3.19 -9.00 8.15
CA ASN A 382 3.93 -8.45 7.02
C ASN A 382 5.44 -8.34 7.25
N SER A 383 5.95 -8.54 8.47
CA SER A 383 7.39 -8.48 8.78
C SER A 383 8.22 -9.46 7.95
N ASP A 384 7.62 -10.62 7.66
CA ASP A 384 8.19 -11.75 6.93
C ASP A 384 7.46 -11.98 5.58
N ASN A 385 6.66 -11.00 5.12
CA ASN A 385 6.00 -11.06 3.81
C ASN A 385 6.97 -10.65 2.70
N HIS A 386 7.68 -11.63 2.15
CA HIS A 386 8.66 -11.43 1.08
C HIS A 386 8.06 -11.68 -0.31
N ARG A 387 6.73 -11.59 -0.45
CA ARG A 387 5.98 -12.01 -1.64
C ARG A 387 5.21 -10.87 -2.31
N LEU A 388 5.29 -9.68 -1.72
CA LEU A 388 4.56 -8.47 -2.10
C LEU A 388 4.77 -8.09 -3.58
N ALA A 389 6.03 -8.01 -4.03
CA ALA A 389 6.36 -7.70 -5.42
C ALA A 389 5.93 -8.82 -6.38
N ASP A 390 6.09 -10.09 -5.98
CA ASP A 390 5.68 -11.23 -6.79
C ASP A 390 4.17 -11.30 -6.97
N GLN A 391 3.40 -10.90 -5.96
CA GLN A 391 1.94 -10.84 -6.02
C GLN A 391 1.47 -9.92 -7.14
N TRP A 392 1.89 -8.66 -7.13
CA TRP A 392 1.46 -7.69 -8.14
C TRP A 392 2.05 -7.99 -9.51
N LEU A 393 3.28 -8.49 -9.61
CA LEU A 393 3.83 -8.94 -10.88
C LEU A 393 3.01 -10.09 -11.48
N ALA A 394 2.57 -11.05 -10.66
CA ALA A 394 1.69 -12.13 -11.12
C ALA A 394 0.34 -11.59 -11.60
N MET A 395 -0.26 -10.61 -10.89
CA MET A 395 -1.50 -9.96 -11.34
C MET A 395 -1.33 -9.22 -12.67
N ASN A 396 -0.20 -8.56 -12.88
CA ASN A 396 0.11 -7.81 -14.11
C ASN A 396 0.29 -8.72 -15.33
N ARG A 397 0.73 -9.96 -15.12
CA ARG A 397 0.98 -10.96 -16.17
C ARG A 397 -0.19 -11.89 -16.45
N ALA A 398 -1.16 -11.98 -15.54
CA ALA A 398 -2.25 -12.92 -15.66
C ALA A 398 -2.99 -12.73 -16.99
N GLY A 399 -3.22 -13.81 -17.73
CA GLY A 399 -3.97 -13.81 -18.98
C GLY A 399 -5.49 -13.87 -18.78
N SER A 400 -5.96 -14.04 -17.54
CA SER A 400 -7.38 -14.05 -17.21
C SER A 400 -7.62 -13.67 -15.75
N LEU A 401 -8.87 -13.31 -15.44
CA LEU A 401 -9.29 -13.07 -14.06
C LEU A 401 -9.13 -14.31 -13.16
N GLU A 402 -9.31 -15.51 -13.71
CA GLU A 402 -9.13 -16.76 -12.96
C GLU A 402 -7.67 -16.97 -12.56
N GLU A 403 -6.75 -16.76 -13.51
CA GLU A 403 -5.31 -16.85 -13.24
C GLU A 403 -4.87 -15.80 -12.21
N MET A 404 -5.42 -14.58 -12.30
CA MET A 404 -5.17 -13.53 -11.32
C MET A 404 -5.68 -13.93 -9.92
N LYS A 405 -6.90 -14.46 -9.82
CA LYS A 405 -7.48 -14.97 -8.57
C LYS A 405 -6.60 -16.06 -7.95
N GLU A 406 -6.22 -17.07 -8.72
CA GLU A 406 -5.39 -18.17 -8.25
C GLU A 406 -3.98 -17.71 -7.84
N ALA A 407 -3.39 -16.73 -8.54
CA ALA A 407 -2.15 -16.10 -8.11
C ALA A 407 -2.29 -15.35 -6.77
N VAL A 408 -3.41 -14.65 -6.55
CA VAL A 408 -3.72 -13.98 -5.26
C VAL A 408 -3.84 -14.98 -4.12
N LEU A 409 -4.62 -16.05 -4.30
CA LEU A 409 -4.83 -17.07 -3.26
C LEU A 409 -3.57 -17.90 -2.96
N ARG A 410 -2.71 -18.12 -3.95
CA ARG A 410 -1.46 -18.88 -3.77
C ARG A 410 -0.36 -18.06 -3.11
N ILE A 411 -0.20 -16.80 -3.50
CA ILE A 411 0.95 -15.98 -3.08
C ILE A 411 0.68 -15.31 -1.73
N VAL A 412 -0.54 -14.78 -1.51
CA VAL A 412 -0.93 -14.04 -0.30
C VAL A 412 0.14 -13.00 0.07
N GLY A 413 0.49 -12.15 -0.91
CA GLY A 413 1.54 -11.14 -0.80
C GLY A 413 1.02 -9.71 -0.67
N ASN A 414 -0.24 -9.46 -1.04
CA ASN A 414 -0.88 -8.15 -0.84
C ASN A 414 -1.00 -7.89 0.67
N PRO A 415 -0.38 -6.83 1.21
CA PRO A 415 -0.13 -6.75 2.64
C PRO A 415 -1.37 -6.36 3.46
N TRP A 416 -2.33 -5.65 2.86
CA TRP A 416 -3.42 -5.02 3.61
C TRP A 416 -4.62 -4.53 2.78
N ASN A 417 -4.71 -4.93 1.51
CA ASN A 417 -5.84 -4.56 0.68
C ASN A 417 -6.72 -5.75 0.31
N ASN A 418 -8.02 -5.50 0.26
CA ASN A 418 -8.93 -6.28 -0.57
C ASN A 418 -8.56 -6.10 -2.04
N THR A 419 -8.90 -7.09 -2.86
CA THR A 419 -8.85 -7.02 -4.33
C THR A 419 -10.26 -7.16 -4.86
N ILE A 420 -10.70 -6.19 -5.68
CA ILE A 420 -12.01 -6.18 -6.32
C ILE A 420 -11.78 -6.13 -7.82
N ALA A 421 -12.38 -7.05 -8.58
CA ALA A 421 -12.10 -7.19 -10.00
C ALA A 421 -13.31 -7.67 -10.81
N ALA A 422 -13.29 -7.36 -12.11
CA ALA A 422 -14.24 -7.87 -13.08
C ALA A 422 -13.55 -8.17 -14.42
N ASP A 423 -14.10 -9.12 -15.18
CA ASP A 423 -13.61 -9.46 -16.52
C ASP A 423 -14.58 -9.07 -17.64
N ALA A 424 -14.07 -9.14 -18.88
CA ALA A 424 -14.83 -8.84 -20.09
C ALA A 424 -16.07 -9.72 -20.27
N GLN A 425 -16.14 -10.88 -19.61
CA GLN A 425 -17.28 -11.81 -19.61
C GLN A 425 -18.26 -11.55 -18.45
N GLY A 426 -18.05 -10.48 -17.68
CA GLY A 426 -18.94 -10.06 -16.59
C GLY A 426 -18.89 -10.98 -15.37
N ARG A 427 -17.78 -11.69 -15.13
CA ARG A 427 -17.49 -12.25 -13.79
C ARG A 427 -16.96 -11.14 -12.91
N THR A 428 -17.32 -11.19 -11.63
CA THR A 428 -16.75 -10.31 -10.60
C THR A 428 -16.19 -11.14 -9.46
N VAL A 429 -15.14 -10.64 -8.82
CA VAL A 429 -14.52 -11.27 -7.67
C VAL A 429 -14.11 -10.22 -6.63
N PHE A 430 -14.38 -10.54 -5.37
CA PHE A 430 -13.82 -9.88 -4.20
C PHE A 430 -12.92 -10.88 -3.47
N MET A 431 -11.74 -10.43 -3.05
CA MET A 431 -10.82 -11.21 -2.23
C MET A 431 -10.26 -10.35 -1.10
N SER A 432 -10.47 -10.75 0.14
CA SER A 432 -9.73 -10.22 1.30
C SER A 432 -8.50 -11.11 1.58
N ALA A 433 -7.69 -11.34 0.55
CA ALA A 433 -6.58 -12.28 0.58
C ALA A 433 -5.25 -11.58 0.96
N THR A 434 -5.07 -11.31 2.25
CA THR A 434 -3.86 -10.68 2.82
C THR A 434 -3.24 -11.57 3.91
N PRO A 435 -1.94 -11.43 4.23
CA PRO A 435 -1.35 -12.08 5.40
C PRO A 435 -2.08 -11.70 6.69
N ALA A 436 -2.81 -12.64 7.26
CA ALA A 436 -3.55 -12.46 8.51
C ALA A 436 -3.20 -13.59 9.49
N PRO A 437 -3.11 -13.31 10.80
CA PRO A 437 -2.64 -14.28 11.77
C PRO A 437 -3.60 -15.46 11.84
N HIS A 438 -3.05 -16.68 11.86
CA HIS A 438 -3.87 -17.87 12.01
C HIS A 438 -4.28 -18.05 13.47
N LEU A 439 -5.40 -17.39 13.83
CA LEU A 439 -5.98 -17.38 15.16
C LEU A 439 -7.48 -17.69 15.08
N SER A 440 -7.93 -18.69 15.83
CA SER A 440 -9.35 -19.00 16.02
C SER A 440 -9.93 -18.21 17.19
N GLN A 441 -11.26 -18.04 17.22
CA GLN A 441 -11.94 -17.43 18.36
C GLN A 441 -11.63 -18.18 19.68
N ALA A 442 -11.72 -19.51 19.66
CA ALA A 442 -11.44 -20.34 20.83
C ALA A 442 -10.01 -20.17 21.34
N GLN A 443 -9.02 -20.01 20.44
CA GLN A 443 -7.65 -19.74 20.84
C GLN A 443 -7.52 -18.35 21.48
N MET A 444 -8.14 -17.32 20.90
CA MET A 444 -8.13 -15.96 21.49
C MET A 444 -8.76 -15.95 22.89
N ASP A 445 -9.88 -16.67 23.08
CA ASP A 445 -10.54 -16.80 24.38
C ASP A 445 -9.68 -17.54 25.41
N ALA A 446 -9.01 -18.62 24.99
CA ALA A 446 -8.11 -19.39 25.87
C ALA A 446 -6.78 -18.69 26.19
N CYS A 447 -6.43 -17.67 25.40
CA CYS A 447 -5.18 -16.91 25.48
C CYS A 447 -5.38 -15.45 25.89
N ARG A 448 -6.51 -15.12 26.54
CA ARG A 448 -6.74 -13.77 27.06
C ARG A 448 -5.61 -13.33 28.01
N PRO A 449 -5.13 -12.08 27.91
CA PRO A 449 -4.13 -11.53 28.81
C PRO A 449 -4.73 -11.26 30.20
N ASP A 450 -3.87 -11.04 31.18
CA ASP A 450 -4.28 -10.50 32.47
C ASP A 450 -4.82 -9.08 32.27
N ARG A 451 -5.91 -8.74 32.97
CA ARG A 451 -6.66 -7.47 32.80
C ARG A 451 -7.17 -7.26 31.36
N ALA A 452 -7.77 -8.31 30.78
CA ALA A 452 -8.27 -8.31 29.41
C ALA A 452 -9.24 -7.15 29.11
N GLU A 453 -9.97 -6.65 30.11
CA GLU A 453 -10.86 -5.48 30.01
C GLU A 453 -10.14 -4.20 29.52
N ALA A 454 -8.83 -4.08 29.77
CA ALA A 454 -8.04 -2.96 29.28
C ALA A 454 -7.89 -2.97 27.75
N PHE A 455 -8.17 -4.11 27.10
CA PHE A 455 -7.92 -4.36 25.68
C PHE A 455 -9.19 -4.60 24.84
N GLU A 456 -10.40 -4.51 25.42
CA GLU A 456 -11.66 -4.74 24.70
C GLU A 456 -11.80 -3.85 23.45
N ASP A 457 -11.20 -2.68 23.52
CA ASP A 457 -11.21 -1.63 22.50
C ASP A 457 -10.05 -1.71 21.51
N ALA A 458 -9.24 -2.76 21.58
CA ALA A 458 -8.02 -2.90 20.78
C ALA A 458 -8.35 -3.18 19.31
N PRO A 459 -7.69 -2.50 18.35
CA PRO A 459 -7.92 -2.74 16.93
C PRO A 459 -7.16 -3.97 16.41
N ALA A 460 -6.47 -4.70 17.27
CA ALA A 460 -5.88 -5.99 16.97
C ALA A 460 -5.90 -6.90 18.21
N PRO A 461 -5.83 -8.24 18.03
CA PRO A 461 -5.83 -9.18 19.13
C PRO A 461 -4.67 -8.95 20.10
N VAL A 462 -4.98 -9.07 21.39
CA VAL A 462 -3.98 -9.08 22.48
C VAL A 462 -4.04 -10.44 23.16
N LEU A 463 -2.92 -11.14 23.18
CA LEU A 463 -2.80 -12.48 23.75
C LEU A 463 -1.79 -12.48 24.91
N ARG A 464 -1.89 -13.48 25.79
CA ARG A 464 -0.82 -13.77 26.75
C ARG A 464 0.40 -14.32 26.02
N GLY A 465 1.58 -13.82 26.38
CA GLY A 465 2.88 -14.21 25.81
C GLY A 465 3.69 -15.16 26.68
N ASP A 466 3.10 -15.71 27.74
CA ASP A 466 3.75 -16.64 28.67
C ASP A 466 3.43 -18.11 28.42
N ALA A 467 2.69 -18.41 27.33
CA ALA A 467 2.33 -19.76 26.94
C ALA A 467 2.55 -19.99 25.43
N SER A 468 3.34 -21.00 25.07
CA SER A 468 3.67 -21.27 23.65
C SER A 468 2.45 -21.59 22.79
N ARG A 469 1.41 -22.22 23.37
CA ARG A 469 0.12 -22.49 22.72
C ARG A 469 -0.61 -21.23 22.22
N CYS A 470 -0.22 -20.04 22.69
CA CYS A 470 -0.81 -18.77 22.29
C CYS A 470 -0.12 -18.14 21.07
N GLN A 471 0.93 -18.76 20.53
CA GLN A 471 1.47 -18.37 19.22
C GLN A 471 0.49 -18.68 18.09
N TRP A 472 0.63 -17.96 16.97
CA TRP A 472 -0.16 -18.21 15.77
C TRP A 472 -0.06 -19.68 15.32
N ALA A 473 -1.20 -20.26 14.98
CA ALA A 473 -1.26 -21.63 14.51
C ALA A 473 -0.54 -21.79 13.17
N ARG A 474 -0.07 -23.00 12.90
CA ARG A 474 0.54 -23.34 11.60
C ARG A 474 -0.54 -23.89 10.67
N ASP A 475 -0.62 -23.34 9.48
CA ASP A 475 -1.36 -23.92 8.36
C ASP A 475 -0.34 -24.41 7.32
N PRO A 476 -0.24 -25.73 7.05
CA PRO A 476 0.70 -26.25 6.06
C PRO A 476 0.37 -25.81 4.62
N ALA A 477 -0.85 -25.35 4.35
CA ALA A 477 -1.24 -24.82 3.05
C ALA A 477 -0.93 -23.32 2.89
N ALA A 478 -0.50 -22.64 3.95
CA ALA A 478 -0.16 -21.22 3.89
C ALA A 478 1.25 -20.99 3.32
N PRO A 479 1.45 -19.94 2.50
CA PRO A 479 2.76 -19.61 1.92
C PRO A 479 3.74 -19.00 2.94
N GLN A 480 3.30 -18.77 4.17
CA GLN A 480 4.09 -18.24 5.27
C GLN A 480 3.64 -18.89 6.58
N THR A 481 4.58 -19.16 7.48
CA THR A 481 4.24 -19.71 8.80
C THR A 481 3.45 -18.69 9.61
N GLY A 482 2.39 -19.17 10.28
CA GLY A 482 1.59 -18.34 11.21
C GLY A 482 0.49 -17.51 10.55
N ILE A 483 0.29 -17.60 9.24
CA ILE A 483 -0.84 -16.96 8.55
C ILE A 483 -1.86 -17.98 8.05
N VAL A 484 -3.06 -17.53 7.77
CA VAL A 484 -4.13 -18.32 7.17
C VAL A 484 -3.83 -18.60 5.69
N ALA A 485 -4.07 -19.82 5.20
CA ALA A 485 -3.93 -20.13 3.77
C ALA A 485 -4.92 -19.33 2.92
N GLY A 486 -4.51 -18.94 1.70
CA GLY A 486 -5.30 -18.03 0.88
C GLY A 486 -6.71 -18.56 0.55
N ARG A 487 -6.87 -19.87 0.34
CA ARG A 487 -8.19 -20.48 0.07
C ARG A 487 -9.15 -20.45 1.28
N ALA A 488 -8.65 -20.17 2.49
CA ALA A 488 -9.46 -20.02 3.69
C ALA A 488 -9.76 -18.54 4.03
N LEU A 489 -9.27 -17.59 3.22
CA LEU A 489 -9.56 -16.17 3.37
C LEU A 489 -10.89 -15.78 2.70
N PRO A 490 -11.54 -14.67 3.11
CA PRO A 490 -12.82 -14.26 2.54
C PRO A 490 -12.73 -14.01 1.03
N LEU A 491 -13.58 -14.69 0.27
CA LEU A 491 -13.67 -14.62 -1.19
C LEU A 491 -15.13 -14.71 -1.62
N LEU A 492 -15.53 -13.89 -2.59
CA LEU A 492 -16.86 -13.94 -3.18
C LEU A 492 -16.79 -13.69 -4.69
N GLU A 493 -17.37 -14.60 -5.46
CA GLU A 493 -17.55 -14.46 -6.91
C GLU A 493 -19.02 -14.25 -7.24
N ARG A 494 -19.32 -13.31 -8.14
CA ARG A 494 -20.67 -12.88 -8.48
C ARG A 494 -20.83 -12.50 -9.95
N ARG A 495 -22.09 -12.47 -10.41
CA ARG A 495 -22.50 -11.97 -11.74
C ARG A 495 -23.28 -10.66 -11.67
N ASP A 496 -23.81 -10.30 -10.50
CA ASP A 496 -24.40 -9.01 -10.19
C ASP A 496 -23.30 -8.00 -9.82
N TYR A 497 -22.88 -7.92 -8.56
CA TYR A 497 -21.81 -7.03 -8.14
C TYR A 497 -21.06 -7.55 -6.91
N VAL A 498 -19.87 -7.01 -6.72
CA VAL A 498 -19.17 -7.00 -5.43
C VAL A 498 -18.67 -5.57 -5.16
N GLN A 499 -18.69 -5.15 -3.90
CA GLN A 499 -18.22 -3.83 -3.50
C GLN A 499 -17.43 -3.87 -2.20
N ASN A 500 -16.62 -2.85 -1.95
CA ASN A 500 -16.11 -2.59 -0.62
C ASN A 500 -15.83 -1.09 -0.42
N SER A 501 -16.09 -0.62 0.81
CA SER A 501 -15.84 0.76 1.24
C SER A 501 -15.13 0.79 2.62
N ASN A 502 -14.16 -0.12 2.81
CA ASN A 502 -13.34 -0.35 4.00
C ASN A 502 -14.03 -0.97 5.24
N ASP A 503 -15.31 -1.33 5.15
CA ASP A 503 -15.89 -2.28 6.09
C ASP A 503 -15.36 -3.71 5.82
N SER A 504 -15.70 -4.64 6.71
CA SER A 504 -15.34 -6.04 6.60
C SER A 504 -15.91 -6.69 5.32
N ALA A 505 -15.48 -7.91 5.03
CA ALA A 505 -15.95 -8.66 3.87
C ALA A 505 -17.45 -9.04 3.95
N TRP A 506 -18.11 -8.82 5.09
CA TRP A 506 -19.46 -9.30 5.37
C TRP A 506 -20.49 -8.87 4.32
N LEU A 507 -20.57 -7.57 4.03
CA LEU A 507 -21.56 -7.01 3.10
C LEU A 507 -20.93 -6.55 1.78
N THR A 508 -19.91 -7.28 1.34
CA THR A 508 -19.39 -7.14 -0.04
C THR A 508 -20.52 -7.28 -1.08
N ASN A 509 -21.50 -8.14 -0.81
CA ASN A 509 -22.80 -8.16 -1.48
C ASN A 509 -23.87 -8.62 -0.45
N PRO A 510 -24.88 -7.81 -0.11
CA PRO A 510 -25.92 -8.17 0.87
C PRO A 510 -26.77 -9.39 0.49
N HIS A 511 -26.85 -9.74 -0.80
CA HIS A 511 -27.55 -10.94 -1.29
C HIS A 511 -26.72 -12.21 -1.17
N ALA A 512 -25.43 -12.10 -0.80
CA ALA A 512 -24.56 -13.23 -0.49
C ALA A 512 -23.56 -12.87 0.64
N PRO A 513 -24.03 -12.66 1.89
CA PRO A 513 -23.17 -12.23 2.98
C PRO A 513 -22.07 -13.23 3.32
N LEU A 514 -20.84 -12.76 3.48
CA LEU A 514 -19.70 -13.58 3.93
C LEU A 514 -19.67 -13.67 5.45
N THR A 515 -19.83 -14.87 6.01
CA THR A 515 -19.89 -15.12 7.47
C THR A 515 -19.07 -16.36 7.86
N GLY A 516 -18.91 -16.61 9.16
CA GLY A 516 -18.21 -17.79 9.67
C GLY A 516 -16.68 -17.68 9.73
N PHE A 517 -16.11 -16.52 9.43
CA PHE A 517 -14.68 -16.25 9.55
C PHE A 517 -14.29 -15.93 11.00
N SER A 518 -13.03 -16.20 11.35
CA SER A 518 -12.44 -15.66 12.58
C SER A 518 -12.54 -14.12 12.59
N PRO A 519 -12.81 -13.47 13.74
CA PRO A 519 -12.88 -12.01 13.80
C PRO A 519 -11.61 -11.28 13.36
N VAL A 520 -10.46 -11.96 13.38
CA VAL A 520 -9.19 -11.42 12.84
C VAL A 520 -9.18 -11.33 11.31
N LEU A 521 -10.09 -12.02 10.62
CA LEU A 521 -10.21 -12.02 9.15
C LEU A 521 -11.36 -11.11 8.70
N SER A 522 -12.55 -11.31 9.27
CA SER A 522 -13.74 -10.53 8.93
C SER A 522 -14.80 -10.67 10.02
N VAL A 523 -15.30 -9.55 10.52
CA VAL A 523 -16.45 -9.50 11.44
C VAL A 523 -17.77 -9.41 10.69
N ALA A 524 -18.83 -10.02 11.23
CA ALA A 524 -20.19 -9.97 10.68
C ALA A 524 -21.18 -9.52 11.76
N GLY A 525 -22.33 -9.00 11.35
CA GLY A 525 -23.38 -8.53 12.26
C GLY A 525 -23.06 -7.19 12.95
N THR A 526 -22.11 -6.41 12.43
CA THR A 526 -21.73 -5.10 12.96
C THR A 526 -22.30 -3.96 12.12
N PRO A 527 -22.72 -2.82 12.70
CA PRO A 527 -23.17 -1.67 11.93
C PRO A 527 -22.13 -1.25 10.88
N GLN A 528 -22.57 -1.07 9.63
CA GLN A 528 -21.69 -0.64 8.53
C GLN A 528 -21.47 0.87 8.57
N GLY A 529 -20.28 1.29 8.15
CA GLY A 529 -19.94 2.68 7.95
C GLY A 529 -20.88 3.37 6.95
N LEU A 530 -21.11 4.67 7.15
CA LEU A 530 -22.03 5.45 6.32
C LEU A 530 -21.67 5.42 4.82
N ARG A 531 -20.38 5.33 4.49
CA ARG A 531 -19.90 5.24 3.10
C ARG A 531 -20.21 3.89 2.45
N THR A 532 -20.05 2.79 3.18
CA THR A 532 -20.51 1.45 2.74
C THR A 532 -22.00 1.42 2.52
N ARG A 533 -22.79 1.94 3.49
CA ARG A 533 -24.24 2.02 3.36
C ARG A 533 -24.66 2.83 2.13
N GLN A 534 -24.04 3.97 1.89
CA GLN A 534 -24.28 4.79 0.71
C GLN A 534 -24.02 4.03 -0.59
N GLY A 535 -22.87 3.35 -0.69
CA GLY A 535 -22.50 2.58 -1.88
C GLY A 535 -23.47 1.44 -2.16
N ILE A 536 -23.82 0.66 -1.13
CA ILE A 536 -24.80 -0.43 -1.24
C ILE A 536 -26.17 0.12 -1.62
N THR A 537 -26.69 1.14 -0.94
CA THR A 537 -27.99 1.73 -1.27
C THR A 537 -28.03 2.20 -2.72
N TRP A 538 -26.97 2.86 -3.21
CA TRP A 538 -26.89 3.28 -4.61
C TRP A 538 -27.00 2.10 -5.57
N LEU A 539 -26.27 1.00 -5.30
CA LEU A 539 -26.25 -0.19 -6.14
C LEU A 539 -27.62 -0.89 -6.14
N GLU A 540 -28.23 -1.06 -4.98
CA GLU A 540 -29.56 -1.65 -4.84
C GLU A 540 -30.62 -0.81 -5.57
N ASP A 541 -30.63 0.51 -5.39
CA ASP A 541 -31.56 1.41 -6.09
C ASP A 541 -31.35 1.39 -7.61
N ALA A 542 -30.10 1.32 -8.06
CA ALA A 542 -29.76 1.26 -9.49
C ALA A 542 -30.17 -0.06 -10.14
N LEU A 543 -30.20 -1.15 -9.37
CA LEU A 543 -30.50 -2.51 -9.84
C LEU A 543 -31.93 -2.98 -9.49
N GLN A 544 -32.71 -2.16 -8.79
CA GLN A 544 -34.09 -2.48 -8.42
C GLN A 544 -34.92 -2.86 -9.65
N ARG A 545 -35.57 -4.03 -9.57
CA ARG A 545 -36.61 -4.42 -10.53
C ARG A 545 -37.85 -3.58 -10.28
N GLN A 546 -38.33 -2.90 -11.30
CA GLN A 546 -39.66 -2.27 -11.27
C GLN A 546 -40.66 -3.18 -11.97
N GLU A 547 -41.83 -3.36 -11.37
CA GLU A 547 -42.90 -4.18 -11.94
C GLU A 547 -43.27 -3.68 -13.35
N GLY A 548 -43.31 -4.59 -14.32
CA GLY A 548 -43.56 -4.27 -15.73
C GLY A 548 -42.39 -3.61 -16.49
N LYS A 549 -41.21 -3.43 -15.87
CA LYS A 549 -39.99 -2.95 -16.55
C LYS A 549 -38.85 -3.99 -16.43
N PRO A 550 -37.97 -4.11 -17.44
CA PRO A 550 -36.76 -4.93 -17.28
C PRO A 550 -35.92 -4.43 -16.10
N THR A 551 -35.22 -5.36 -15.41
CA THR A 551 -34.24 -5.02 -14.36
C THR A 551 -33.37 -3.88 -14.87
N ARG A 552 -33.30 -2.77 -14.12
CA ARG A 552 -32.49 -1.63 -14.55
C ARG A 552 -31.03 -2.06 -14.48
N ARG A 553 -30.31 -1.83 -15.58
CA ARG A 553 -28.87 -2.12 -15.68
C ARG A 553 -28.08 -0.82 -15.63
N ILE A 554 -26.88 -0.90 -15.09
CA ILE A 554 -25.99 0.25 -14.90
C ILE A 554 -25.19 0.47 -16.19
N THR A 555 -25.24 1.68 -16.74
CA THR A 555 -24.36 2.12 -17.84
C THR A 555 -23.03 2.65 -17.31
N LEU A 556 -22.03 2.78 -18.18
CA LEU A 556 -20.74 3.39 -17.80
C LEU A 556 -20.92 4.83 -17.30
N GLU A 557 -21.79 5.61 -17.94
CA GLU A 557 -22.08 6.99 -17.54
C GLU A 557 -22.69 7.07 -16.14
N GLN A 558 -23.57 6.12 -15.79
CA GLN A 558 -24.14 6.04 -14.44
C GLN A 558 -23.09 5.69 -13.39
N LEU A 559 -22.17 4.75 -13.70
CA LEU A 559 -21.06 4.40 -12.81
C LEU A 559 -20.09 5.58 -12.63
N GLN A 560 -19.80 6.33 -13.70
CA GLN A 560 -18.99 7.55 -13.64
C GLN A 560 -19.68 8.65 -12.82
N ALA A 561 -20.99 8.82 -12.98
CA ALA A 561 -21.78 9.76 -12.18
C ALA A 561 -21.77 9.38 -10.70
N MET A 562 -21.84 8.08 -10.36
CA MET A 562 -21.71 7.59 -8.99
C MET A 562 -20.38 8.00 -8.36
N ALA A 563 -19.28 7.91 -9.09
CA ALA A 563 -17.95 8.25 -8.58
C ALA A 563 -17.81 9.73 -8.19
N LEU A 564 -18.62 10.61 -8.79
CA LEU A 564 -18.66 12.04 -8.54
C LEU A 564 -19.88 12.47 -7.70
N ASP A 565 -20.66 11.48 -7.23
CA ASP A 565 -21.85 11.72 -6.45
C ASP A 565 -21.48 12.14 -5.03
N ASN A 566 -21.73 13.42 -4.75
CA ASN A 566 -21.42 14.06 -3.50
C ASN A 566 -22.63 14.06 -2.52
N ARG A 567 -23.55 13.11 -2.62
CA ARG A 567 -24.67 13.02 -1.67
C ARG A 567 -24.19 12.78 -0.24
N VAL A 568 -24.83 13.43 0.73
CA VAL A 568 -24.58 13.24 2.17
C VAL A 568 -25.56 12.20 2.71
N HIS A 569 -25.14 10.92 2.73
CA HIS A 569 -26.03 9.80 3.09
C HIS A 569 -26.68 9.96 4.48
N LEU A 570 -25.93 10.42 5.48
CA LEU A 570 -26.46 10.64 6.83
C LEU A 570 -27.64 11.63 6.83
N ALA A 571 -27.54 12.73 6.06
CA ALA A 571 -28.61 13.71 5.96
C ALA A 571 -29.88 13.10 5.34
N GLY A 572 -29.73 12.16 4.40
CA GLY A 572 -30.86 11.41 3.85
C GLY A 572 -31.58 10.53 4.87
N LEU A 573 -30.91 10.14 5.96
CA LEU A 573 -31.45 9.23 6.97
C LEU A 573 -32.13 9.95 8.14
N VAL A 574 -31.61 11.11 8.56
CA VAL A 574 -32.00 11.71 9.85
C VAL A 574 -32.50 13.15 9.75
N LEU A 575 -32.33 13.81 8.60
CA LEU A 575 -32.56 15.25 8.52
C LEU A 575 -34.04 15.63 8.69
N ASP A 576 -34.95 14.83 8.14
CA ASP A 576 -36.39 15.11 8.26
C ASP A 576 -36.87 14.98 9.71
N ASP A 577 -36.44 13.91 10.40
CA ASP A 577 -36.70 13.71 11.83
C ASP A 577 -36.09 14.84 12.66
N LEU A 578 -34.83 15.23 12.38
CA LEU A 578 -34.14 16.31 13.08
C LEU A 578 -34.86 17.65 12.91
N LEU A 579 -35.36 17.94 11.70
CA LEU A 579 -36.14 19.15 11.42
C LEU A 579 -37.49 19.13 12.14
N SER A 580 -38.13 17.97 12.24
CA SER A 580 -39.40 17.82 12.96
C SER A 580 -39.27 18.06 14.47
N LEU A 581 -38.10 17.76 15.04
CA LEU A 581 -37.78 17.98 16.45
C LEU A 581 -37.35 19.44 16.75
N CYS A 582 -37.11 20.25 15.73
CA CYS A 582 -36.70 21.66 15.84
C CYS A 582 -37.75 22.65 15.27
N PRO A 583 -39.05 22.59 15.64
CA PRO A 583 -40.05 23.49 15.08
C PRO A 583 -39.81 24.93 15.57
N GLY A 584 -39.26 25.79 14.69
CA GLY A 584 -39.03 27.22 14.96
C GLY A 584 -37.61 27.63 15.37
N GLY A 585 -36.59 26.81 15.09
CA GLY A 585 -35.19 27.11 15.44
C GLY A 585 -34.72 28.51 15.03
N THR A 586 -34.33 29.32 16.03
CA THR A 586 -33.85 30.70 15.88
C THR A 586 -32.40 30.82 15.42
N HIS A 587 -31.66 29.71 15.37
CA HIS A 587 -30.30 29.66 14.85
C HIS A 587 -30.28 29.69 13.31
N ALA A 588 -29.38 30.49 12.73
CA ALA A 588 -29.27 30.70 11.27
C ALA A 588 -29.18 29.40 10.45
N GLY A 589 -28.65 28.32 11.03
CA GLY A 589 -28.60 26.99 10.40
C GLY A 589 -29.95 26.29 10.23
N ALA A 590 -30.87 26.43 11.18
CA ALA A 590 -32.19 25.81 11.11
C ALA A 590 -33.09 26.41 10.01
N ARG A 591 -32.77 27.62 9.51
CA ARG A 591 -33.49 28.27 8.41
C ARG A 591 -33.03 27.86 7.01
N ALA A 592 -31.78 27.41 6.85
CA ALA A 592 -31.21 27.03 5.55
C ALA A 592 -31.47 25.56 5.18
N VAL A 593 -31.58 24.69 6.19
CA VAL A 593 -31.65 23.22 6.07
C VAL A 593 -33.00 22.69 5.52
N PRO A 594 -34.18 23.26 5.83
CA PRO A 594 -35.45 22.80 5.28
C PRO A 594 -35.55 22.90 3.75
N ASN A 595 -34.74 23.74 3.12
CA ASN A 595 -34.75 23.99 1.67
C ASN A 595 -33.73 23.12 0.89
N TRP A 596 -33.04 22.19 1.55
CA TRP A 596 -32.07 21.34 0.84
C TRP A 596 -32.78 20.39 -0.13
N PRO A 597 -32.29 20.28 -1.39
CA PRO A 597 -32.82 19.30 -2.32
C PRO A 597 -32.60 17.88 -1.79
N ARG A 598 -33.49 16.95 -2.15
CA ARG A 598 -33.36 15.53 -1.84
C ARG A 598 -32.98 14.78 -3.12
N PRO A 599 -31.82 14.10 -3.17
CA PRO A 599 -30.81 13.91 -2.13
C PRO A 599 -29.94 15.16 -1.87
N VAL A 600 -29.48 15.33 -0.62
CA VAL A 600 -28.67 16.48 -0.17
C VAL A 600 -27.25 16.41 -0.76
N PRO A 601 -26.85 17.34 -1.64
CA PRO A 601 -25.50 17.37 -2.18
C PRO A 601 -24.54 18.10 -1.23
N ARG A 602 -23.25 17.73 -1.24
CA ARG A 602 -22.19 18.31 -0.37
C ARG A 602 -21.97 19.82 -0.55
N TRP A 603 -22.33 20.41 -1.70
CA TRP A 603 -21.96 21.77 -2.09
C TRP A 603 -23.17 22.74 -2.11
N GLN A 604 -23.95 22.79 -1.03
CA GLN A 604 -25.04 23.76 -0.85
C GLN A 604 -24.67 24.74 0.28
N PRO A 605 -25.08 26.02 0.21
CA PRO A 605 -24.96 26.94 1.35
C PRO A 605 -25.56 26.30 2.62
N GLY A 606 -24.75 26.20 3.67
CA GLY A 606 -25.12 25.55 4.94
C GLY A 606 -24.68 24.08 5.10
N THR A 607 -24.12 23.40 4.10
CA THR A 607 -23.56 22.05 4.30
C THR A 607 -22.34 22.03 5.21
N ALA A 608 -21.64 23.17 5.30
CA ALA A 608 -20.64 23.47 6.32
C ALA A 608 -21.26 24.32 7.45
N LEU A 609 -22.42 23.91 7.99
CA LEU A 609 -22.90 24.48 9.24
C LEU A 609 -21.90 24.10 10.33
N GLN A 610 -21.08 25.07 10.74
CA GLN A 610 -20.24 24.96 11.91
C GLN A 610 -21.14 24.66 13.11
N ALA A 611 -20.89 23.53 13.76
CA ALA A 611 -21.44 23.18 15.07
C ALA A 611 -20.82 24.07 16.15
#